data_AF-A0A9D6WYH6-F1
#
_entry.id   AF-A0A9D6WYH6-F1
#
_cell.length_a   1.000
_cell.length_b   1.000
_cell.length_c   1.000
_cell.angle_alpha   90.00
_cell.angle_beta   90.00
_cell.angle_gamma   90.00
#
_symmetry.space_group_name_H-M   'P 1'
#
loop_
_entity.id
_entity.type
_entity.pdbx_description
1 polymer ?
#
loop_
_entity_poly.entity_id
_entity_poly.type
_entity_poly.pdbx_seq_one_letter_code
_entity_poly.pdbx_strand_id
1 'polypeptide(L)'
;MRTNIEIDDSLMDKAMKAGPFKTKKDAVEAGLKLLARQAAYREVLKWRGKLKWEGDESIDWTRPPQDEPAVERLIVAEPVARASAPRRAAAKKARRAGR
;
A
#
# COMPACT_ATOMS: atom_id res chain seq x y z
N MET A 1 -2.75 9.69 -32.98
CA MET A 1 -2.80 10.27 -34.35
C MET A 1 -1.77 11.38 -34.46
N ARG A 2 -1.16 11.58 -35.63
CA ARG A 2 -0.23 12.71 -35.86
C ARG A 2 -1.02 13.86 -36.47
N THR A 3 -0.96 15.01 -35.81
CA THR A 3 -1.67 16.23 -36.23
C THR A 3 -0.70 17.40 -36.10
N ASN A 4 -0.75 18.33 -37.05
CA ASN A 4 -0.04 19.60 -36.98
C ASN A 4 -0.99 20.66 -36.43
N ILE A 5 -0.60 21.32 -35.34
CA ILE A 5 -1.38 22.35 -34.64
C ILE A 5 -0.45 23.49 -34.27
N GLU A 6 -0.94 24.73 -34.32
CA GLU A 6 -0.23 25.90 -33.81
C GLU A 6 -0.46 26.02 -32.31
N ILE A 7 0.62 26.21 -31.54
CA ILE A 7 0.60 26.32 -30.09
C ILE A 7 1.48 27.51 -29.70
N ASP A 8 1.03 28.30 -28.73
CA ASP A 8 1.82 29.38 -28.14
C ASP A 8 3.10 28.85 -27.47
N ASP A 9 4.25 29.44 -27.80
CA ASP A 9 5.54 28.99 -27.30
C ASP A 9 5.69 29.23 -25.79
N SER A 10 5.15 30.32 -25.27
CA SER A 10 5.20 30.62 -23.84
C SER A 10 4.40 29.61 -23.02
N LEU A 11 3.29 29.11 -23.57
CA LEU A 11 2.48 28.06 -22.98
C LEU A 11 3.25 26.73 -22.96
N MET A 12 3.88 26.37 -24.08
CA MET A 12 4.69 25.16 -24.18
C MET A 12 5.87 25.18 -23.19
N ASP A 13 6.55 26.32 -23.07
CA ASP A 13 7.66 26.48 -22.12
C ASP A 13 7.21 26.32 -20.68
N LYS A 14 6.06 26.89 -20.32
CA LYS A 14 5.47 26.69 -18.99
C LYS A 14 5.14 25.22 -18.73
N ALA A 15 4.57 24.53 -19.72
CA ALA A 15 4.26 23.11 -19.60
C ALA A 15 5.52 22.25 -19.43
N MET A 16 6.55 22.50 -20.23
CA MET A 16 7.85 21.81 -20.14
C MET A 16 8.57 22.07 -18.81
N LYS A 17 8.43 23.27 -18.22
CA LYS A 17 8.98 23.60 -16.90
C LYS A 17 8.18 23.00 -15.74
N ALA A 18 6.87 22.83 -15.90
CA ALA A 18 5.98 22.38 -14.84
C ALA A 18 6.06 20.86 -14.56
N GLY A 19 6.56 20.06 -15.51
CA GLY A 19 6.61 18.61 -15.38
C GLY A 19 7.87 17.99 -15.98
N PRO A 20 8.13 16.70 -15.72
CA PRO A 20 9.30 15.99 -16.23
C PRO A 20 9.09 15.51 -17.68
N PHE A 21 8.81 16.44 -18.61
CA PHE A 21 8.60 16.10 -20.02
C PHE A 21 9.90 16.17 -20.82
N LYS A 22 10.17 15.13 -21.61
CA LYS A 22 11.35 15.09 -22.50
C LYS A 22 11.07 15.70 -23.86
N THR A 23 9.83 15.59 -24.35
CA THR A 23 9.44 16.08 -25.67
C THR A 23 8.19 16.95 -25.59
N LYS A 24 8.04 17.88 -26.56
CA LYS A 24 6.83 18.70 -26.70
C LYS A 24 5.56 17.85 -26.87
N LYS A 25 5.66 16.69 -27.52
CA LYS A 25 4.53 15.75 -27.69
C LYS A 25 4.07 15.19 -26.34
N ASP A 26 5.01 14.80 -25.47
CA ASP A 26 4.67 14.21 -24.17
C ASP A 26 3.93 15.21 -23.29
N ALA A 27 4.36 16.48 -23.30
CA ALA A 27 3.69 17.55 -22.58
C ALA A 27 2.24 17.74 -23.08
N VAL A 28 2.04 17.73 -24.40
CA VAL A 28 0.70 17.85 -25.01
C VAL A 28 -0.18 16.65 -24.66
N GLU A 29 0.35 15.43 -24.74
CA GLU A 29 -0.38 14.21 -24.40
C GLU A 29 -0.78 14.17 -22.92
N ALA A 30 0.12 14.59 -22.03
CA ALA A 30 -0.18 14.74 -20.61
C ALA A 30 -1.29 15.77 -20.35
N GLY A 31 -1.25 16.91 -21.05
CA GLY A 31 -2.30 17.94 -20.97
C GLY A 31 -3.67 17.42 -21.43
N LEU A 32 -3.72 16.71 -22.57
CA LEU A 32 -4.96 16.11 -23.08
C LEU A 32 -5.52 15.06 -22.12
N LYS A 33 -4.64 14.24 -21.52
CA LYS A 33 -5.04 13.24 -20.52
C LYS A 33 -5.61 13.90 -19.26
N LEU A 34 -5.08 15.04 -18.85
CA LEU A 34 -5.62 15.83 -17.74
C LEU A 34 -7.03 16.34 -18.04
N LEU A 35 -7.25 16.90 -19.23
CA LEU A 35 -8.57 17.38 -19.64
C LEU A 35 -9.61 16.24 -19.68
N ALA A 36 -9.24 15.06 -20.20
CA ALA A 36 -10.11 13.90 -20.19
C ALA A 36 -10.48 13.47 -18.76
N ARG A 37 -9.52 13.48 -17.82
CA ARG A 37 -9.78 13.18 -16.40
C ARG A 37 -10.71 14.21 -15.77
N GLN A 38 -10.49 15.50 -16.04
CA GLN A 38 -11.35 16.56 -15.52
C GLN A 38 -12.78 16.43 -16.03
N ALA A 39 -12.97 16.06 -17.30
CA ALA A 39 -14.30 15.78 -17.84
C ALA A 39 -14.97 14.62 -17.08
N ALA A 40 -14.25 13.53 -16.84
CA ALA A 40 -14.78 12.41 -16.07
C ALA A 40 -15.18 12.82 -14.64
N TYR A 41 -14.37 13.64 -13.96
CA TYR A 41 -14.72 14.15 -12.63
C TYR A 41 -15.95 15.07 -12.64
N ARG A 42 -16.12 15.87 -13.69
CA ARG A 42 -17.33 16.69 -13.87
C ARG A 42 -18.57 15.83 -14.02
N GLU A 43 -18.48 14.70 -14.73
CA GLU A 43 -19.60 13.74 -14.82
C GLU A 43 -19.94 13.15 -13.45
N VAL A 44 -18.94 12.76 -12.66
CA VAL A 44 -19.16 12.28 -11.27
C VAL A 44 -19.86 13.35 -10.43
N LEU A 45 -19.43 14.62 -10.55
CA LEU A 45 -20.06 15.73 -9.83
C LEU A 45 -21.55 15.92 -10.16
N LYS A 46 -22.01 15.58 -11.38
CA LYS A 46 -23.44 15.66 -11.75
C LYS A 46 -24.33 14.72 -10.97
N TRP A 47 -23.76 13.68 -10.37
CA TRP A 47 -24.46 12.70 -9.54
C TRP A 47 -24.48 13.06 -8.06
N ARG A 48 -23.79 14.15 -7.67
CA ARG A 48 -23.81 14.66 -6.31
C ARG A 48 -25.25 14.98 -5.88
N GLY A 49 -25.71 14.38 -4.78
CA GLY A 49 -27.05 14.55 -4.23
C GLY A 49 -28.17 13.78 -4.96
N LYS A 50 -27.87 13.11 -6.08
CA LYS A 50 -28.84 12.23 -6.78
C LYS A 50 -28.72 10.78 -6.35
N LEU A 51 -27.51 10.36 -5.97
CA LEU A 51 -27.25 9.03 -5.46
C LEU A 51 -27.77 8.94 -4.03
N LYS A 52 -28.73 8.04 -3.81
CA LYS A 52 -29.09 7.60 -2.46
C LYS A 52 -28.01 6.62 -2.00
N TRP A 53 -27.26 7.02 -0.98
CA TRP A 53 -26.35 6.11 -0.30
C TRP A 53 -27.16 5.27 0.68
N GLU A 54 -27.34 3.99 0.37
CA GLU A 54 -27.85 3.01 1.33
C GLU A 54 -26.64 2.46 2.09
N GLY A 55 -26.26 3.16 3.15
CA GLY A 55 -25.35 2.63 4.16
C GLY A 55 -26.17 1.94 5.24
N ASP A 56 -25.77 0.75 5.66
CA ASP A 56 -26.26 0.19 6.91
C ASP A 56 -25.67 1.02 8.06
N GLU A 57 -26.50 1.84 8.70
CA GLU A 57 -26.13 2.68 9.85
C GLU A 57 -25.64 1.86 11.05
N SER A 58 -25.86 0.54 11.05
CA SER A 58 -25.36 -0.37 12.09
C SER A 58 -23.89 -0.76 11.92
N ILE A 59 -23.28 -0.51 10.75
CA ILE A 59 -21.87 -0.86 10.49
C ILE A 59 -20.94 0.27 10.95
N ASP A 60 -20.52 0.20 12.20
CA ASP A 60 -19.43 1.03 12.74
C ASP A 60 -18.07 0.41 12.42
N TRP A 61 -17.47 0.83 11.30
CA TRP A 61 -16.14 0.40 10.82
C TRP A 61 -14.99 0.80 11.75
N THR A 62 -15.26 1.62 12.77
CA THR A 62 -14.28 2.07 13.78
C THR A 62 -14.19 1.09 14.95
N ARG A 63 -15.13 0.15 15.07
CA ARG A 63 -15.12 -0.88 16.10
C ARG A 63 -14.50 -2.16 15.55
N PRO A 64 -13.68 -2.87 16.35
CA PRO A 64 -13.34 -4.24 16.02
C PRO A 64 -14.64 -5.06 15.94
N PRO A 65 -14.75 -6.01 14.99
CA PRO A 65 -15.91 -6.88 14.87
C PRO A 65 -16.27 -7.49 16.23
N GLN A 66 -17.47 -7.22 16.75
CA GLN A 66 -17.88 -7.72 18.06
C GLN A 66 -18.29 -9.19 18.01
N ASP A 67 -18.73 -9.64 16.84
CA ASP A 67 -19.17 -11.00 16.58
C ASP A 67 -18.19 -11.71 15.64
N GLU A 68 -16.97 -11.95 16.13
CA GLU A 68 -16.32 -13.20 15.75
C GLU A 68 -16.97 -14.29 16.61
N PRO A 69 -17.90 -15.13 16.09
CA PRO A 69 -18.12 -16.40 16.75
C PRO A 69 -16.75 -17.05 16.84
N ALA A 70 -16.43 -17.64 17.98
CA ALA A 70 -15.15 -18.29 18.26
C ALA A 70 -14.79 -19.34 17.20
N VAL A 71 -14.36 -18.91 16.00
CA VAL A 71 -13.47 -19.66 15.16
C VAL A 71 -12.19 -19.65 15.97
N GLU A 72 -12.03 -20.75 16.69
CA GLU A 72 -10.80 -21.23 17.28
C GLU A 72 -9.65 -20.37 16.80
N ARG A 73 -9.12 -19.55 17.72
CA ARG A 73 -7.74 -19.11 17.56
C ARG A 73 -6.96 -20.40 17.39
N LEU A 74 -6.67 -20.77 16.15
CA LEU A 74 -5.61 -21.70 15.81
C LEU A 74 -4.39 -20.99 16.34
N ILE A 75 -4.08 -21.29 17.60
CA ILE A 75 -2.85 -20.89 18.23
C ILE A 75 -1.81 -21.61 17.38
N VAL A 76 -1.26 -20.91 16.39
CA VAL A 76 0.01 -21.31 15.79
C VAL A 76 0.98 -21.17 16.94
N ALA A 77 1.14 -22.26 17.69
CA ALA A 77 2.15 -22.38 18.70
C ALA A 77 3.47 -22.22 17.96
N GLU A 78 4.07 -21.03 18.06
CA GLU A 78 5.45 -20.87 17.65
C GLU A 78 6.25 -21.97 18.36
N PRO A 79 7.06 -22.76 17.64
CA PRO A 79 7.85 -23.80 18.27
C PRO A 79 8.88 -23.11 19.16
N VAL A 80 8.57 -23.01 20.46
CA VAL A 80 9.54 -22.62 21.48
C VAL A 80 10.66 -23.64 21.40
N ALA A 81 11.82 -23.20 20.89
CA ALA A 81 12.99 -24.03 20.79
C ALA A 81 13.31 -24.58 22.18
N ARG A 82 13.09 -25.88 22.39
CA ARG A 82 13.50 -26.56 23.63
C ARG A 82 15.01 -26.44 23.73
N ALA A 83 15.47 -25.55 24.61
CA ALA A 83 16.87 -25.47 24.98
C ALA A 83 17.32 -26.85 25.46
N SER A 84 18.30 -27.43 24.76
CA SER A 84 18.95 -28.66 25.17
C SER A 84 19.60 -28.45 26.54
N ALA A 85 19.16 -29.20 27.55
CA ALA A 85 19.78 -29.15 28.87
C ALA A 85 21.27 -29.56 28.76
N PRO A 86 22.19 -28.91 29.47
CA PRO A 86 23.59 -29.27 29.39
C PRO A 86 23.79 -30.68 29.95
N ARG A 87 24.43 -31.57 29.17
CA ARG A 87 24.85 -32.90 29.63
C ARG A 87 25.76 -32.71 30.84
N ARG A 88 25.32 -33.17 32.02
CA ARG A 88 26.17 -33.24 33.22
C ARG A 88 27.43 -34.03 32.89
N ALA A 89 28.59 -33.37 32.93
CA ALA A 89 29.88 -34.04 32.85
C ALA A 89 30.08 -34.88 34.11
N ALA A 90 30.18 -36.20 33.94
CA ALA A 90 30.50 -37.11 35.02
C ALA A 90 31.94 -36.84 35.51
N ALA A 91 32.07 -36.58 36.81
CA ALA A 91 33.34 -36.37 37.50
C ALA A 91 34.27 -37.58 37.35
N LYS A 92 35.48 -37.37 36.79
CA LYS A 92 36.58 -38.33 36.94
C LYS A 92 37.49 -37.90 38.09
N LYS A 93 37.42 -38.69 39.16
CA LYS A 93 38.24 -38.66 40.36
C LYS A 93 39.69 -39.02 40.01
N ALA A 94 40.58 -38.03 39.89
CA ALA A 94 42.02 -38.28 39.81
C ALA A 94 42.54 -38.59 41.22
N ARG A 95 42.88 -39.86 41.45
CA ARG A 95 43.57 -40.31 42.66
C ARG A 95 45.03 -39.88 42.60
N ARG A 96 45.44 -39.27 43.70
CA ARG A 96 46.80 -38.89 44.09
C ARG A 96 47.67 -40.12 44.37
N ALA A 97 48.87 -40.14 43.79
CA ALA A 97 50.12 -40.75 44.28
C ALA A 97 51.18 -40.46 43.19
N GLY A 98 52.39 -39.99 43.43
CA GLY A 98 53.26 -39.87 44.61
C GLY A 98 54.67 -39.88 44.02
N ARG A 99 55.42 -38.80 44.18
CA ARG A 99 56.71 -38.70 44.90
C ARG A 99 57.91 -38.73 43.96
#